data_AF-A0A8J3IA73-F1
#
_entry.id   AF-A0A8J3IA73-F1
#
_cell.length_a   1.000
_cell.length_b   1.000
_cell.length_c   1.000
_cell.angle_alpha   90.00
_cell.angle_beta   90.00
_cell.angle_gamma   90.00
#
_symmetry.space_group_name_H-M   'P 1'
#
loop_
_entity.id
_entity.type
_entity.pdbx_description
1 polymer ?
#
loop_
_entity_poly.entity_id
_entity_poly.type
_entity_poly.pdbx_seq_one_letter_code
_entity_poly.pdbx_strand_id
1 'polypeptide(L)'
;MQEQPGPGGESWERPSGTQPIASLNGTSKHRAIPQRPPGMPRVSQPPNVPRVNPPPATPRVARPKREEVEPKSLRKRLLWIGSLFLICAILACAGGFFATNLVNSMNASSGAATTATNFLTALSKQDYAQAYKDLGAAITLQMSQDDFTKHALSDDRCSGQITDFSEVADSAQHQDTSQSYAFSIKRSKLSKPYQIRLTLQQDTEGNTWKVVDYGKNLGPSQQSSSCK
;
A
#
# COMPACT_ATOMS: atom_id res chain seq x y z
N MET A 1 3.12 -63.83 -10.39
CA MET A 1 1.69 -64.13 -10.65
C MET A 1 0.92 -63.01 -9.95
N GLN A 2 0.06 -62.19 -10.53
CA GLN A 2 -0.61 -62.02 -11.83
C GLN A 2 -1.07 -60.53 -11.82
N GLU A 3 -0.69 -59.73 -12.82
CA GLU A 3 -1.52 -59.27 -13.96
C GLU A 3 -2.55 -58.15 -13.66
N GLN A 4 -2.47 -57.13 -14.51
CA GLN A 4 -3.27 -55.89 -14.65
C GLN A 4 -4.40 -56.14 -15.68
N PRO A 5 -5.55 -55.42 -15.69
CA PRO A 5 -5.69 -54.18 -16.49
C PRO A 5 -6.64 -53.09 -15.92
N GLY A 6 -6.48 -51.84 -16.39
CA GLY A 6 -7.41 -50.69 -16.18
C GLY A 6 -8.66 -50.75 -17.09
N PRO A 7 -9.25 -49.65 -17.63
CA PRO A 7 -9.05 -48.19 -17.44
C PRO A 7 -10.36 -47.35 -17.34
N GLY A 8 -10.26 -46.02 -17.25
CA GLY A 8 -11.33 -45.05 -17.56
C GLY A 8 -11.29 -43.84 -16.62
N GLY A 9 -11.28 -42.59 -17.04
CA GLY A 9 -11.46 -41.93 -18.34
C GLY A 9 -11.62 -40.44 -18.03
N GLU A 10 -11.03 -39.59 -18.86
CA GLU A 10 -10.84 -38.15 -18.66
C GLU A 10 -12.16 -37.34 -18.71
N SER A 11 -12.22 -36.20 -18.01
CA SER A 11 -12.75 -34.96 -18.60
C SER A 11 -12.21 -33.71 -17.91
N TRP A 12 -11.37 -32.98 -18.65
CA TRP A 12 -10.96 -31.62 -18.37
C TRP A 12 -11.79 -30.69 -19.25
N GLU A 13 -12.67 -29.86 -18.68
CA GLU A 13 -13.19 -28.70 -19.42
C GLU A 13 -13.17 -27.44 -18.53
N ARG A 14 -12.30 -26.52 -18.94
CA ARG A 14 -12.19 -25.14 -18.42
C ARG A 14 -13.31 -24.28 -19.03
N PRO A 15 -13.84 -23.30 -18.29
CA PRO A 15 -14.81 -22.36 -18.82
C PRO A 15 -14.15 -21.37 -19.79
N SER A 16 -14.67 -21.32 -21.02
CA SER A 16 -14.37 -20.31 -22.04
C SER A 16 -15.58 -19.40 -22.23
N GLY A 17 -15.39 -18.09 -22.36
CA GLY A 17 -16.40 -17.24 -22.99
C GLY A 17 -16.60 -15.85 -22.40
N THR A 18 -15.57 -15.03 -22.49
CA THR A 18 -15.60 -13.56 -22.48
C THR A 18 -16.69 -13.02 -23.42
N GLN A 19 -17.61 -12.18 -22.91
CA GLN A 19 -18.51 -11.36 -23.73
C GLN A 19 -18.17 -9.86 -23.51
N PRO A 20 -17.49 -9.19 -24.46
CA PRO A 20 -17.32 -7.75 -24.42
C PRO A 20 -18.57 -7.07 -25.00
N ILE A 21 -19.29 -6.33 -24.16
CA ILE A 21 -20.40 -5.47 -24.57
C ILE A 21 -19.82 -4.34 -25.42
N ALA A 22 -20.33 -4.23 -26.65
CA ALA A 22 -19.89 -3.28 -27.65
C ALA A 22 -19.94 -1.82 -27.14
N SER A 23 -18.79 -1.17 -27.17
CA SER A 23 -18.62 0.27 -27.02
C SER A 23 -19.40 1.03 -28.09
N LEU A 24 -20.34 1.87 -27.66
CA LEU A 24 -21.06 2.86 -28.48
C LEU A 24 -20.05 3.85 -29.07
N ASN A 25 -19.70 3.61 -30.32
CA ASN A 25 -18.81 4.42 -31.13
C ASN A 25 -19.53 5.73 -31.51
N GLY A 26 -19.27 6.80 -30.75
CA GLY A 26 -19.71 8.15 -31.04
C GLY A 26 -19.01 8.66 -32.30
N THR A 27 -19.74 8.75 -33.40
CA THR A 27 -19.30 9.46 -34.61
C THR A 27 -20.31 10.53 -34.96
N SER A 28 -19.88 11.78 -34.79
CA SER A 28 -20.55 13.00 -35.21
C SER A 28 -20.81 12.96 -36.73
N LYS A 29 -22.04 12.62 -37.14
CA LYS A 29 -22.46 12.69 -38.54
C LYS A 29 -23.21 13.99 -38.78
N HIS A 30 -22.62 14.83 -39.63
CA HIS A 30 -23.20 16.04 -40.19
C HIS A 30 -24.67 15.87 -40.57
N ARG A 31 -25.49 16.88 -40.22
CA ARG A 31 -26.88 17.00 -40.64
C ARG A 31 -26.91 17.14 -42.16
N ALA A 32 -27.49 16.16 -42.86
CA ALA A 32 -27.63 16.20 -44.32
C ALA A 32 -28.51 17.40 -44.72
N ILE A 33 -27.97 18.30 -45.55
CA ILE A 33 -28.72 19.39 -46.16
C ILE A 33 -29.46 18.81 -47.38
N PRO A 34 -30.80 18.90 -47.47
CA PRO A 34 -31.54 18.41 -48.64
C PRO A 34 -31.14 19.19 -49.90
N GLN A 35 -30.73 18.49 -50.96
CA GLN A 35 -30.48 19.11 -52.26
C GLN A 35 -31.80 19.44 -52.98
N ARG A 36 -31.85 20.62 -53.61
CA ARG A 36 -33.04 21.16 -54.30
C ARG A 36 -33.28 20.42 -55.63
N PRO A 37 -34.53 20.02 -55.95
CA PRO A 37 -34.86 19.34 -57.20
C PRO A 37 -34.58 20.18 -58.46
N PRO A 38 -34.14 19.57 -59.58
CA PRO A 38 -33.91 20.25 -60.85
C PRO A 38 -35.23 20.75 -61.48
N GLY A 39 -35.23 21.92 -62.12
CA GLY A 39 -36.34 22.39 -62.97
C GLY A 39 -37.11 23.63 -62.49
N MET A 40 -36.70 24.30 -61.40
CA MET A 40 -37.32 25.57 -61.02
C MET A 40 -36.71 26.75 -61.78
N PRO A 41 -37.50 27.56 -62.51
CA PRO A 41 -37.00 28.76 -63.18
C PRO A 41 -36.55 29.80 -62.15
N ARG A 42 -35.37 30.38 -62.41
CA ARG A 42 -34.78 31.46 -61.62
C ARG A 42 -35.62 32.72 -61.85
N VAL A 43 -36.28 33.22 -60.81
CA VAL A 43 -36.99 34.50 -60.87
C VAL A 43 -35.96 35.61 -61.09
N SER A 44 -35.98 36.19 -62.29
CA SER A 44 -35.21 37.36 -62.67
C SER A 44 -35.73 38.58 -61.89
N GLN A 45 -34.82 39.20 -61.17
CA GLN A 45 -35.00 40.41 -60.38
C GLN A 45 -35.20 41.63 -61.30
N PRO A 46 -36.23 42.47 -61.12
CA PRO A 46 -36.35 43.72 -61.88
C PRO A 46 -35.33 44.78 -61.40
N PRO A 47 -34.76 45.58 -62.31
CA PRO A 47 -33.77 46.59 -61.98
C PRO A 47 -34.42 47.92 -61.54
N ASN A 48 -33.64 48.73 -60.82
CA ASN A 48 -33.88 50.13 -60.47
C ASN A 48 -34.93 50.43 -59.38
N VAL A 49 -34.43 50.62 -58.15
CA VAL A 49 -34.90 51.71 -57.28
C VAL A 49 -33.69 52.48 -56.74
N PRO A 50 -33.57 53.80 -57.02
CA PRO A 50 -32.53 54.65 -56.48
C PRO A 50 -32.56 54.75 -54.95
N ARG A 51 -31.36 54.79 -54.38
CA ARG A 51 -31.01 54.76 -52.96
C ARG A 51 -31.57 55.98 -52.23
N VAL A 52 -32.59 55.79 -51.38
CA VAL A 52 -33.02 56.79 -50.39
C VAL A 52 -32.11 56.69 -49.17
N ASN A 53 -31.51 57.82 -48.76
CA ASN A 53 -30.61 57.92 -47.62
C ASN A 53 -31.31 57.47 -46.31
N PRO A 54 -30.69 56.61 -45.48
CA PRO A 54 -31.25 56.25 -44.18
C PRO A 54 -31.08 57.41 -43.17
N PRO A 55 -32.09 57.68 -42.30
CA PRO A 55 -32.04 58.72 -41.28
C PRO A 55 -31.08 58.36 -40.12
N PRO A 56 -30.62 59.36 -39.32
CA PRO A 56 -29.55 59.18 -38.34
C PRO A 56 -29.92 58.21 -37.21
N ALA A 57 -28.94 57.38 -36.84
CA ALA A 57 -29.09 56.34 -35.82
C ALA A 57 -29.29 56.96 -34.43
N THR A 58 -30.44 56.69 -33.81
CA THR A 58 -30.68 57.02 -32.40
C THR A 58 -30.10 55.95 -31.47
N PRO A 59 -29.57 56.32 -30.29
CA PRO A 59 -28.97 55.35 -29.37
C PRO A 59 -30.03 54.40 -28.80
N ARG A 60 -29.80 53.09 -28.97
CA ARG A 60 -30.70 52.04 -28.49
C ARG A 60 -30.51 51.82 -26.98
N VAL A 61 -31.56 52.07 -26.20
CA VAL A 61 -31.58 51.83 -24.74
C VAL A 61 -31.44 50.33 -24.46
N ALA A 62 -30.54 49.97 -23.54
CA ALA A 62 -30.25 48.58 -23.19
C ALA A 62 -31.45 47.92 -22.49
N ARG A 63 -31.83 46.73 -22.97
CA ARG A 63 -32.90 45.90 -22.42
C ARG A 63 -32.42 45.17 -21.16
N PRO A 64 -33.19 45.12 -20.05
CA PRO A 64 -32.82 44.35 -18.86
C PRO A 64 -32.75 42.85 -19.18
N LYS A 65 -31.65 42.19 -18.80
CA LYS A 65 -31.52 40.73 -18.87
C LYS A 65 -32.18 40.11 -17.65
N ARG A 66 -33.04 39.11 -17.89
CA ARG A 66 -33.66 38.27 -16.87
C ARG A 66 -32.56 37.45 -16.17
N GLU A 67 -32.53 37.52 -14.85
CA GLU A 67 -31.61 36.77 -14.01
C GLU A 67 -32.05 35.29 -13.99
N GLU A 68 -31.19 34.41 -14.49
CA GLU A 68 -31.43 32.98 -14.57
C GLU A 68 -30.96 32.35 -13.26
N VAL A 69 -31.89 31.74 -12.50
CA VAL A 69 -31.58 31.06 -11.24
C VAL A 69 -30.65 29.88 -11.53
N GLU A 70 -29.41 29.95 -11.05
CA GLU A 70 -28.40 28.90 -11.23
C GLU A 70 -28.87 27.59 -10.55
N PRO A 71 -29.07 26.49 -11.30
CA PRO A 71 -29.41 25.22 -10.67
C PRO A 71 -28.20 24.70 -9.89
N LYS A 72 -28.34 24.63 -8.56
CA LYS A 72 -27.33 24.05 -7.65
C LYS A 72 -26.96 22.64 -8.10
N SER A 73 -25.76 22.52 -8.66
CA SER A 73 -25.24 21.30 -9.27
C SER A 73 -24.97 20.19 -8.25
N LEU A 74 -25.97 19.31 -8.08
CA LEU A 74 -25.85 18.05 -7.29
C LEU A 74 -24.64 17.19 -7.72
N ARG A 75 -24.18 17.33 -8.97
CA ARG A 75 -22.94 16.72 -9.48
C ARG A 75 -21.70 17.14 -8.70
N LYS A 76 -21.59 18.40 -8.28
CA LYS A 76 -20.48 18.86 -7.43
C LYS A 76 -20.56 18.21 -6.05
N ARG A 77 -21.76 18.05 -5.50
CA ARG A 77 -21.97 17.41 -4.18
C ARG A 77 -21.62 15.92 -4.21
N LEU A 78 -21.96 15.20 -5.29
CA LEU A 78 -21.54 13.81 -5.47
C LEU A 78 -20.03 13.68 -5.67
N LEU A 79 -19.39 14.60 -6.40
CA LEU A 79 -17.93 14.63 -6.54
C LEU A 79 -17.22 14.88 -5.21
N TRP A 80 -17.77 15.75 -4.35
CA TRP A 80 -17.24 15.97 -3.01
C TRP A 80 -17.34 14.74 -2.11
N ILE A 81 -18.46 14.01 -2.15
CA ILE A 81 -18.65 12.77 -1.38
C ILE A 81 -17.74 11.65 -1.92
N GLY A 82 -17.64 11.52 -3.24
CA GLY A 82 -16.74 10.56 -3.88
C GLY A 82 -15.27 10.83 -3.57
N SER A 83 -14.85 12.10 -3.58
CA SER A 83 -13.51 12.52 -3.18
C SER A 83 -13.21 12.20 -1.72
N LEU A 84 -14.16 12.44 -0.81
CA LEU A 84 -13.99 12.10 0.60
C LEU A 84 -13.83 10.59 0.82
N PHE A 85 -14.64 9.77 0.16
CA PHE A 85 -14.48 8.31 0.21
C PHE A 85 -13.16 7.85 -0.41
N LEU A 86 -12.70 8.49 -1.49
CA LEU A 86 -11.41 8.19 -2.11
C LEU A 86 -10.24 8.55 -1.17
N ILE A 87 -10.30 9.70 -0.49
CA ILE A 87 -9.28 10.13 0.47
C ILE A 87 -9.29 9.21 1.70
N CYS A 88 -10.46 8.85 2.23
CA CYS A 88 -10.55 7.89 3.33
C CYS A 88 -10.07 6.48 2.94
N ALA A 89 -10.36 6.03 1.71
CA ALA A 89 -9.84 4.78 1.19
C ALA A 89 -8.31 4.82 1.02
N ILE A 90 -7.75 5.93 0.53
CA ILE A 90 -6.30 6.13 0.43
C ILE A 90 -5.66 6.21 1.81
N LEU A 91 -6.29 6.85 2.81
CA LEU A 91 -5.78 6.91 4.19
C LEU A 91 -5.87 5.56 4.91
N ALA A 92 -6.94 4.78 4.70
CA ALA A 92 -7.05 3.43 5.23
C ALA A 92 -6.06 2.47 4.57
N CYS A 93 -5.84 2.63 3.26
CA CYS A 93 -4.77 1.94 2.56
C CYS A 93 -3.41 2.38 3.09
N ALA A 94 -3.05 3.67 3.12
CA ALA A 94 -1.76 4.13 3.59
C ALA A 94 -1.48 3.75 5.05
N GLY A 95 -2.45 3.90 5.96
CA GLY A 95 -2.33 3.52 7.37
C GLY A 95 -2.17 2.00 7.59
N GLY A 96 -2.82 1.16 6.78
CA GLY A 96 -2.63 -0.30 6.78
C GLY A 96 -1.41 -0.78 5.99
N PHE A 97 -0.89 0.02 5.05
CA PHE A 97 0.19 -0.35 4.14
C PHE A 97 1.58 -0.06 4.73
N PHE A 98 1.73 0.93 5.62
CA PHE A 98 3.02 1.19 6.28
C PHE A 98 3.46 0.05 7.23
N ALA A 99 2.53 -0.77 7.73
CA ALA A 99 2.87 -1.91 8.58
C ALA A 99 2.98 -3.26 7.83
N THR A 100 2.52 -3.35 6.58
CA THR A 100 2.44 -4.63 5.85
C THR A 100 3.38 -4.75 4.65
N ASN A 101 3.93 -3.64 4.13
CA ASN A 101 4.78 -3.66 2.93
C ASN A 101 6.27 -3.35 3.16
N LEU A 102 6.75 -3.41 4.41
CA LEU A 102 8.19 -3.51 4.68
C LEU A 102 8.71 -4.96 4.63
N VAL A 103 7.81 -5.95 4.70
CA VAL A 103 8.18 -7.36 4.90
C VAL A 103 8.53 -8.08 3.59
N ASN A 104 8.23 -7.51 2.42
CA ASN A 104 8.36 -8.21 1.13
C ASN A 104 9.56 -7.78 0.25
N SER A 105 10.51 -6.97 0.74
CA SER A 105 11.65 -6.50 -0.07
C SER A 105 12.96 -7.29 0.08
N MET A 106 12.98 -8.41 0.81
CA MET A 106 14.23 -9.14 1.09
C MET A 106 14.23 -10.57 0.49
N ASN A 107 14.51 -10.67 -0.80
CA ASN A 107 14.76 -11.94 -1.49
C ASN A 107 16.24 -12.33 -1.38
N ALA A 108 16.57 -13.26 -0.46
CA ALA A 108 17.67 -14.25 -0.48
C ALA A 108 17.96 -14.86 0.92
N SER A 109 17.35 -14.34 1.99
CA SER A 109 17.56 -14.75 3.40
C SER A 109 16.24 -14.93 4.19
N SER A 110 15.16 -15.24 3.47
CA SER A 110 13.77 -14.94 3.86
C SER A 110 13.28 -15.52 5.19
N GLY A 111 13.86 -16.62 5.69
CA GLY A 111 13.48 -17.21 6.97
C GLY A 111 14.08 -16.49 8.18
N ALA A 112 15.41 -16.33 8.19
CA ALA A 112 16.12 -15.77 9.33
C ALA A 112 15.81 -14.28 9.55
N ALA A 113 15.84 -13.49 8.48
CA ALA A 113 15.49 -12.07 8.54
C ALA A 113 14.04 -11.86 9.02
N THR A 114 13.11 -12.72 8.59
CA THR A 114 11.71 -12.69 9.05
C THR A 114 11.60 -13.02 10.53
N THR A 115 12.27 -14.07 11.02
CA THR A 115 12.27 -14.39 12.46
C THR A 115 12.89 -13.26 13.28
N ALA A 116 13.99 -12.66 12.83
CA ALA A 116 14.62 -11.52 13.51
C ALA A 116 13.65 -10.33 13.62
N THR A 117 12.95 -10.04 12.53
CA THR A 117 11.93 -8.97 12.47
C THR A 117 10.74 -9.28 13.36
N ASN A 118 10.25 -10.53 13.38
CA ASN A 118 9.16 -10.97 14.24
C ASN A 118 9.52 -10.81 15.72
N PHE A 119 10.73 -11.25 16.10
CA PHE A 119 11.25 -11.10 17.46
C PHE A 119 11.29 -9.62 17.88
N LEU A 120 11.87 -8.74 17.06
CA LEU A 120 11.93 -7.31 17.35
C LEU A 120 10.56 -6.63 17.36
N THR A 121 9.64 -7.08 16.50
CA THR A 121 8.26 -6.60 16.48
C THR A 121 7.50 -7.02 17.74
N ALA A 122 7.71 -8.24 18.23
CA ALA A 122 7.13 -8.69 19.48
C ALA A 122 7.67 -7.87 20.65
N LEU A 123 8.98 -7.60 20.68
CA LEU A 123 9.59 -6.72 21.68
C LEU A 123 9.05 -5.27 21.62
N SER A 124 8.87 -4.69 20.43
CA SER A 124 8.32 -3.33 20.30
C SER A 124 6.85 -3.22 20.73
N LYS A 125 6.10 -4.32 20.62
CA LYS A 125 4.72 -4.45 21.12
C LYS A 125 4.64 -4.89 22.58
N GLN A 126 5.78 -5.11 23.25
CA GLN A 126 5.87 -5.66 24.61
C GLN A 126 5.20 -7.04 24.74
N ASP A 127 5.10 -7.79 23.64
CA ASP A 127 4.63 -9.18 23.62
C ASP A 127 5.81 -10.12 23.87
N TYR A 128 6.30 -10.15 25.11
CA TYR A 128 7.47 -10.96 25.48
C TYR A 128 7.21 -12.46 25.39
N ALA A 129 5.95 -12.89 25.51
CA ALA A 129 5.58 -14.29 25.31
C ALA A 129 5.79 -14.71 23.86
N GLN A 130 5.40 -13.86 22.90
CA GLN A 130 5.66 -14.12 21.49
C GLN A 130 7.16 -14.01 21.17
N ALA A 131 7.85 -12.99 21.69
CA ALA A 131 9.30 -12.86 21.50
C ALA A 131 10.05 -14.09 22.02
N TYR A 132 9.65 -14.66 23.16
CA TYR A 132 10.25 -15.88 23.70
C TYR A 132 10.06 -17.09 22.79
N LYS A 133 8.94 -17.19 22.06
CA LYS A 133 8.71 -18.29 21.10
C LYS A 133 9.63 -18.22 19.89
N ASP A 134 10.17 -17.03 19.57
CA ASP A 134 11.14 -16.86 18.48
C ASP A 134 12.58 -17.20 18.93
N LEU A 135 12.81 -17.45 20.23
CA LEU A 135 14.09 -17.88 20.77
C LEU A 135 14.35 -19.37 20.55
N GLY A 136 15.62 -19.71 20.37
CA GLY A 136 16.11 -21.07 20.19
C GLY A 136 16.60 -21.70 21.48
N ALA A 137 16.88 -23.01 21.42
CA ALA A 137 17.33 -23.81 22.56
C ALA A 137 18.57 -23.26 23.27
N ALA A 138 19.47 -22.59 22.55
CA ALA A 138 20.66 -21.96 23.13
C ALA A 138 20.33 -20.99 24.29
N ILE A 139 19.18 -20.33 24.21
CA ILE A 139 18.70 -19.37 25.22
C ILE A 139 17.66 -20.03 26.13
N THR A 140 16.68 -20.74 25.55
CA THR A 140 15.53 -21.28 26.31
C THR A 140 15.89 -22.43 27.24
N LEU A 141 17.05 -23.08 27.05
CA LEU A 141 17.59 -24.06 28.01
C LEU A 141 18.16 -23.40 29.28
N GLN A 142 18.56 -22.12 29.21
CA GLN A 142 19.21 -21.41 30.31
C GLN A 142 18.29 -20.42 31.01
N MET A 143 17.24 -19.97 30.33
CA MET A 143 16.35 -18.92 30.80
C MET A 143 14.90 -19.30 30.50
N SER A 144 14.05 -19.29 31.53
CA SER A 144 12.62 -19.52 31.38
C SER A 144 11.92 -18.33 30.71
N GLN A 145 10.69 -18.55 30.23
CA GLN A 145 9.87 -17.47 29.67
C GLN A 145 9.60 -16.35 30.70
N ASP A 146 9.36 -16.71 31.96
CA ASP A 146 9.11 -15.74 33.03
C ASP A 146 10.35 -14.91 33.33
N ASP A 147 11.53 -15.53 33.34
CA ASP A 147 12.80 -14.83 33.59
C ASP A 147 13.17 -13.93 32.42
N PHE A 148 12.96 -14.39 31.18
CA PHE A 148 13.09 -13.56 29.98
C PHE A 148 12.17 -12.34 30.05
N THR A 149 10.91 -12.55 30.43
CA THR A 149 9.92 -11.47 30.55
C THR A 149 10.34 -10.45 31.60
N LYS A 150 10.81 -10.90 32.77
CA LYS A 150 11.33 -10.01 33.83
C LYS A 150 12.54 -9.22 33.35
N HIS A 151 13.48 -9.86 32.64
CA HIS A 151 14.65 -9.21 32.07
C HIS A 151 14.25 -8.14 31.04
N ALA A 152 13.38 -8.48 30.08
CA ALA A 152 12.91 -7.55 29.06
C ALA A 152 12.14 -6.36 29.66
N LEU A 153 11.29 -6.59 30.66
CA LEU A 153 10.62 -5.53 31.40
C LEU A 153 11.59 -4.63 32.16
N SER A 154 12.65 -5.19 32.74
CA SER A 154 13.71 -4.42 33.38
C SER A 154 14.42 -3.52 32.38
N ASP A 155 14.77 -4.04 31.20
CA ASP A 155 15.38 -3.27 30.11
C ASP A 155 14.46 -2.14 29.63
N ASP A 156 13.16 -2.41 29.46
CA ASP A 156 12.16 -1.41 29.10
C ASP A 156 11.97 -0.35 30.20
N ARG A 157 12.07 -0.73 31.47
CA ARG A 157 12.00 0.21 32.59
C ARG A 157 13.18 1.17 32.56
N CYS A 158 14.39 0.67 32.31
CA CYS A 158 15.61 1.47 32.29
C CYS A 158 15.73 2.32 31.00
N SER A 159 15.51 1.73 29.83
CA SER A 159 15.79 2.35 28.53
C SER A 159 14.54 2.76 27.74
N GLY A 160 13.35 2.46 28.24
CA GLY A 160 12.08 2.68 27.53
C GLY A 160 11.77 1.57 26.55
N GLN A 161 10.50 1.42 26.16
CA GLN A 161 10.10 0.45 25.13
C GLN A 161 10.76 0.76 23.79
N ILE A 162 10.91 -0.26 22.94
CA ILE A 162 11.38 -0.08 21.55
C ILE A 162 10.29 0.65 20.77
N THR A 163 10.65 1.78 20.17
CA THR A 163 9.73 2.60 19.37
C THR A 163 9.93 2.41 17.87
N ASP A 164 11.13 2.03 17.47
CA ASP A 164 11.51 1.87 16.07
C ASP A 164 12.77 1.00 15.98
N PHE A 165 12.90 0.23 14.91
CA PHE A 165 14.09 -0.55 14.62
C PHE A 165 14.29 -0.68 13.12
N SER A 166 15.54 -0.75 12.69
CA SER A 166 15.88 -0.96 11.28
C SER A 166 17.11 -1.84 11.15
N GLU A 167 17.10 -2.76 10.19
CA GLU A 167 18.31 -3.51 9.84
C GLU A 167 19.39 -2.56 9.31
N VAL A 168 20.63 -2.79 9.71
CA VAL A 168 21.80 -2.07 9.19
C VAL A 168 22.15 -2.68 7.83
N ALA A 169 22.22 -1.84 6.80
CA ALA A 169 22.58 -2.27 5.45
C ALA A 169 23.91 -3.04 5.44
N ASP A 170 23.96 -4.09 4.61
CA ASP A 170 25.14 -4.95 4.42
C ASP A 170 25.67 -5.62 5.71
N SER A 171 24.83 -5.72 6.75
CA SER A 171 25.23 -6.33 8.04
C SER A 171 25.07 -7.84 8.11
N ALA A 172 24.36 -8.43 7.14
CA ALA A 172 24.09 -9.86 7.11
C ALA A 172 25.39 -10.66 7.00
N GLN A 173 25.61 -11.58 7.94
CA GLN A 173 26.71 -12.54 7.88
C GLN A 173 26.18 -13.96 7.94
N HIS A 174 26.76 -14.84 7.13
CA HIS A 174 26.39 -16.24 7.04
C HIS A 174 27.53 -17.11 7.52
N GLN A 175 27.24 -18.05 8.42
CA GLN A 175 28.19 -19.04 8.91
C GLN A 175 27.48 -20.38 9.09
N ASP A 176 27.79 -21.36 8.24
CA ASP A 176 27.18 -22.70 8.24
C ASP A 176 25.64 -22.66 8.22
N THR A 177 24.99 -23.04 9.32
CA THR A 177 23.52 -23.03 9.50
C THR A 177 23.04 -21.80 10.27
N SER A 178 23.90 -20.79 10.42
CA SER A 178 23.66 -19.58 11.18
C SER A 178 23.72 -18.34 10.31
N GLN A 179 22.84 -17.38 10.62
CA GLN A 179 22.80 -16.07 10.00
C GLN A 179 22.76 -15.00 11.08
N SER A 180 23.58 -13.97 10.96
CA SER A 180 23.58 -12.84 11.90
C SER A 180 23.29 -11.53 11.19
N TYR A 181 22.61 -10.63 11.90
CA TYR A 181 22.16 -9.33 11.40
C TYR A 181 22.41 -8.26 12.46
N ALA A 182 22.80 -7.06 12.05
CA ALA A 182 22.85 -5.91 12.94
C ALA A 182 21.57 -5.07 12.79
N PHE A 183 20.98 -4.70 13.91
CA PHE A 183 19.80 -3.84 13.96
C PHE A 183 20.09 -2.57 14.74
N SER A 184 19.68 -1.43 14.18
CA SER A 184 19.63 -0.15 14.87
C SER A 184 18.30 -0.06 15.63
N ILE A 185 18.37 0.09 16.95
CA ILE A 185 17.22 0.11 17.86
C ILE A 185 17.05 1.52 18.44
N LYS A 186 15.83 2.06 18.37
CA LYS A 186 15.41 3.27 19.08
C LYS A 186 14.46 2.90 20.22
N ARG A 187 14.69 3.48 21.39
CA ARG A 187 13.83 3.31 22.57
C ARG A 187 13.36 4.65 23.09
N SER A 188 12.20 4.67 23.75
CA SER A 188 11.52 5.89 24.16
C SER A 188 12.27 6.75 25.20
N LYS A 189 13.16 6.16 26.02
CA LYS A 189 13.95 6.91 27.03
C LYS A 189 15.39 7.18 26.61
N LEU A 190 15.80 6.74 25.41
CA LEU A 190 17.14 6.97 24.88
C LEU A 190 17.11 8.06 23.81
N SER A 191 18.05 9.00 23.91
CA SER A 191 18.18 10.08 22.92
C SER A 191 18.87 9.65 21.63
N LYS A 192 19.62 8.54 21.67
CA LYS A 192 20.37 8.00 20.52
C LYS A 192 20.00 6.54 20.29
N PRO A 193 19.86 6.11 19.02
CA PRO A 193 19.77 4.70 18.71
C PRO A 193 21.07 3.99 19.07
N TYR A 194 20.97 2.70 19.35
CA TYR A 194 22.11 1.81 19.55
C TYR A 194 21.94 0.57 18.68
N GLN A 195 23.04 -0.15 18.46
CA GLN A 195 23.00 -1.35 17.63
C GLN A 195 23.03 -2.60 18.50
N ILE A 196 22.25 -3.60 18.09
CA ILE A 196 22.35 -4.97 18.59
C ILE A 196 22.64 -5.90 17.41
N ARG A 197 23.21 -7.06 17.71
CA ARG A 197 23.42 -8.12 16.74
C ARG A 197 22.56 -9.31 17.13
N LEU A 198 21.71 -9.76 16.22
CA LEU A 198 20.93 -10.97 16.36
C LEU A 198 21.61 -12.07 15.56
N THR A 199 21.84 -13.20 16.19
CA THR A 199 22.31 -14.43 15.55
C THR A 199 21.17 -15.44 15.57
N LEU A 200 20.86 -15.94 14.40
CA LEU A 200 19.82 -16.92 14.18
C LEU A 200 20.44 -18.23 13.72
N GLN A 201 19.80 -19.32 14.09
CA GLN A 201 20.18 -20.65 13.65
C GLN A 201 18.94 -21.36 13.12
N GLN A 202 19.14 -22.08 12.03
CA GLN A 202 18.12 -22.95 11.49
C GLN A 202 18.05 -24.22 12.33
N ASP A 203 16.86 -24.51 12.85
CA ASP A 203 16.59 -25.78 13.52
C ASP A 203 16.57 -26.91 12.47
N THR A 204 17.34 -27.95 12.74
CA THR A 204 17.54 -29.10 11.85
C THR A 204 16.30 -29.97 11.71
N GLU A 205 15.39 -29.96 12.68
CA GLU A 205 14.19 -30.81 12.66
C GLU A 205 12.97 -30.10 12.05
N GLY A 206 12.86 -28.79 12.22
CA GLY A 206 11.66 -28.03 11.83
C GLY A 206 11.82 -27.14 10.61
N ASN A 207 13.03 -26.97 10.05
CA ASN A 207 13.33 -25.93 9.06
C ASN A 207 12.88 -24.53 9.53
N THR A 208 12.86 -24.32 10.86
CA THR A 208 12.45 -23.05 11.47
C THR A 208 13.68 -22.29 11.92
N TRP A 209 13.67 -20.97 11.70
CA TRP A 209 14.73 -20.12 12.19
C TRP A 209 14.40 -19.65 13.60
N LYS A 210 15.40 -19.69 14.48
CA LYS A 210 15.29 -19.24 15.87
C LYS A 210 16.43 -18.31 16.22
N VAL A 211 16.18 -17.32 17.07
CA VAL A 211 17.21 -16.45 17.63
C VAL A 211 17.97 -17.23 18.68
N VAL A 212 19.27 -17.44 18.47
CA VAL A 212 20.15 -18.19 19.39
C VAL A 212 21.09 -17.27 20.17
N ASP A 213 21.28 -16.04 19.72
CA ASP A 213 21.97 -14.99 20.44
C ASP A 213 21.42 -13.62 20.06
N TYR A 214 21.25 -12.75 21.05
CA TYR A 214 20.88 -11.34 20.86
C TYR A 214 21.84 -10.39 21.58
N GLY A 215 22.97 -10.90 22.05
CA GLY A 215 23.92 -10.20 22.91
C GLY A 215 23.58 -10.30 24.41
N LYS A 216 24.24 -9.48 25.22
CA LYS A 216 24.16 -9.55 26.69
C LYS A 216 22.82 -9.07 27.28
N ASN A 217 22.18 -8.11 26.62
CA ASN A 217 20.91 -7.53 27.04
C ASN A 217 20.20 -6.89 25.85
N LEU A 218 18.91 -6.58 26.00
CA LEU A 218 18.13 -5.94 24.96
C LEU A 218 18.32 -4.42 24.97
N GLY A 219 19.15 -3.87 25.87
CA GLY A 219 19.48 -2.46 26.01
C GLY A 219 20.84 -2.09 25.41
N PRO A 220 21.28 -0.83 25.58
CA PRO A 220 22.61 -0.41 25.14
C PRO A 220 23.69 -1.05 26.01
N SER A 221 24.78 -1.50 25.38
CA SER A 221 25.93 -2.17 26.02
C SER A 221 26.63 -1.34 27.11
N GLN A 222 26.35 -0.03 27.19
CA GLN A 222 26.88 0.89 28.20
C GLN A 222 25.89 1.20 29.34
N GLN A 223 24.99 0.27 29.70
CA GLN A 223 24.24 0.35 30.97
C GLN A 223 25.20 0.17 32.17
N SER A 224 26.08 1.15 32.41
CA SER A 224 26.93 1.23 33.60
C SER A 224 26.57 2.39 34.54
N SER A 225 25.48 3.15 34.32
CA SER A 225 25.16 4.25 35.24
C SER A 225 23.72 4.79 35.31
N SER A 226 22.79 4.44 34.40
CA SER A 226 21.49 5.12 34.33
C SER A 226 20.27 4.37 34.87
N CYS A 227 20.44 3.14 35.35
CA CYS A 227 19.40 2.45 36.12
C CYS A 227 19.86 2.36 37.59
N LYS A 228 19.73 3.48 38.30
CA LYS A 228 19.80 3.54 39.77
C LYS A 228 18.44 3.94 40.29
#